data_AF-A0A9D1YTQ6-F1
#
_entry.id   AF-A0A9D1YTQ6-F1
#
_cell.length_a   1.000
_cell.length_b   1.000
_cell.length_c   1.000
_cell.angle_alpha   90.00
_cell.angle_beta   90.00
_cell.angle_gamma   90.00
#
_symmetry.space_group_name_H-M   'P 1'
#
loop_
_entity.id
_entity.type
_entity.pdbx_description
1 polymer ?
#
loop_
_entity_poly.entity_id
_entity_poly.type
_entity_poly.pdbx_seq_one_letter_code
_entity_poly.pdbx_strand_id
1 'polypeptide(L)'
;MHLSQLIDHPAETWARAIFGDVPDRGQRFIFHTLLRYPLTGGPSSSTIAGWPIVGRGETWVRLENQSASTVCHLIVDTDRASVSLTTLMYYRKSLGAWVWRPLSRVHRRLAPGLLRDAVRAIGVTG
;
A
#
# COMPACT_ATOMS: atom_id res chain seq x y z
N MET A 1 -22.07 10.96 -10.46
CA MET A 1 -20.84 11.20 -9.68
C MET A 1 -19.67 11.20 -10.65
N HIS A 2 -19.01 12.34 -10.84
CA HIS A 2 -17.96 12.52 -11.85
C HIS A 2 -16.61 12.11 -11.24
N LEU A 3 -15.87 11.19 -11.89
CA LEU A 3 -14.55 10.71 -11.44
C LEU A 3 -13.56 11.83 -11.09
N SER A 4 -13.74 13.01 -11.68
CA SER A 4 -12.92 14.20 -11.42
C SER A 4 -12.97 14.70 -9.98
N GLN A 5 -14.10 14.56 -9.25
CA GLN A 5 -14.18 15.02 -7.85
C GLN A 5 -13.53 14.05 -6.85
N LEU A 6 -13.40 12.76 -7.21
CA LEU A 6 -12.75 11.76 -6.36
C LEU A 6 -11.23 11.95 -6.30
N ILE A 7 -10.66 12.52 -7.36
CA ILE A 7 -9.21 12.63 -7.53
C ILE A 7 -8.63 13.80 -6.71
N ASP A 8 -9.47 14.76 -6.30
CA ASP A 8 -9.08 15.89 -5.44
C ASP A 8 -8.70 15.46 -4.00
N HIS A 9 -8.95 14.20 -3.63
CA HIS A 9 -8.50 13.68 -2.34
C HIS A 9 -6.97 13.54 -2.28
N PRO A 10 -6.31 13.92 -1.16
CA PRO A 10 -4.88 13.74 -0.97
C PRO A 10 -4.45 12.28 -1.16
N ALA A 11 -3.24 12.06 -1.67
CA ALA A 11 -2.70 10.70 -1.88
C ALA A 11 -2.69 9.83 -0.61
N GLU A 12 -2.53 10.43 0.57
CA GLU A 12 -2.65 9.71 1.85
C GLU A 12 -4.06 9.14 2.07
N THR A 13 -5.12 9.88 1.68
CA THR A 13 -6.50 9.40 1.76
C THR A 13 -6.71 8.19 0.86
N TRP A 14 -6.18 8.26 -0.38
CA TRP A 14 -6.19 7.12 -1.29
C TRP A 14 -5.42 5.93 -0.73
N ALA A 15 -4.24 6.14 -0.15
CA ALA A 15 -3.47 5.07 0.46
C ALA A 15 -4.22 4.40 1.63
N ARG A 16 -4.88 5.18 2.49
CA ARG A 16 -5.73 4.66 3.57
C ARG A 16 -6.96 3.93 3.04
N ALA A 17 -7.55 4.36 1.92
CA ALA A 17 -8.64 3.64 1.28
C ALA A 17 -8.19 2.31 0.63
N ILE A 18 -6.96 2.26 0.07
CA ILE A 18 -6.38 1.06 -0.55
C ILE A 18 -5.98 0.03 0.51
N PHE A 19 -5.33 0.47 1.60
CA PHE A 19 -4.70 -0.43 2.55
C PHE A 19 -5.43 -0.55 3.89
N GLY A 20 -6.29 0.41 4.23
CA GLY A 20 -6.85 0.58 5.56
C GLY A 20 -5.89 1.28 6.53
N ASP A 21 -6.43 1.78 7.64
CA ASP A 21 -5.62 2.35 8.73
C ASP A 21 -4.89 1.27 9.54
N VAL A 22 -5.44 0.07 9.58
CA VAL A 22 -4.88 -1.11 10.24
C VAL A 22 -4.84 -2.29 9.28
N PRO A 23 -3.84 -3.17 9.40
CA PRO A 23 -3.72 -4.28 8.48
C PRO A 23 -4.81 -5.33 8.74
N ASP A 24 -5.50 -5.74 7.68
CA ASP A 24 -6.46 -6.84 7.69
C ASP A 24 -5.76 -8.21 7.89
N ARG A 25 -6.54 -9.30 7.98
CA ARG A 25 -5.98 -10.65 8.21
C ARG A 25 -5.03 -11.11 7.09
N GLY A 26 -5.37 -10.83 5.83
CA GLY A 26 -4.57 -11.20 4.67
C GLY A 26 -3.28 -10.39 4.59
N GLN A 27 -3.38 -9.07 4.80
CA GLN A 27 -2.25 -8.17 4.90
C GLN A 27 -1.32 -8.55 6.06
N ARG A 28 -1.85 -8.89 7.24
CA ARG A 28 -1.02 -9.40 8.36
C ARG A 28 -0.30 -10.68 7.98
N PHE A 29 -0.98 -11.63 7.34
CA PHE A 29 -0.34 -12.86 6.90
C PHE A 29 0.79 -12.57 5.89
N ILE A 30 0.56 -11.71 4.91
CA ILE A 30 1.57 -11.38 3.89
C ILE A 30 2.72 -10.56 4.50
N PHE A 31 2.43 -9.44 5.15
CA PHE A 31 3.43 -8.50 5.62
C PHE A 31 4.19 -9.03 6.84
N HIS A 32 3.48 -9.52 7.85
CA HIS A 32 4.11 -9.94 9.11
C HIS A 32 4.60 -11.39 9.06
N THR A 33 3.83 -12.33 8.52
CA THR A 33 4.24 -13.75 8.53
C THR A 33 5.18 -14.09 7.38
N LEU A 34 4.79 -13.77 6.14
CA LEU A 34 5.56 -14.17 4.95
C LEU A 34 6.79 -13.28 4.72
N LEU A 35 6.62 -11.97 4.83
CA LEU A 35 7.70 -10.99 4.57
C LEU A 35 8.46 -10.58 5.83
N ARG A 36 7.94 -10.92 7.01
CA ARG A 36 8.54 -10.65 8.33
C ARG A 36 8.81 -9.17 8.56
N TYR A 37 7.91 -8.33 8.05
CA TYR A 37 7.96 -6.89 8.30
C TYR A 37 7.37 -6.57 9.68
N PRO A 38 8.02 -5.69 10.46
CA PRO A 38 7.42 -5.13 11.65
C PRO A 38 6.17 -4.31 11.26
N LEU A 39 5.07 -4.50 11.99
CA LEU A 39 3.86 -3.69 11.82
C LEU A 39 3.59 -2.93 13.10
N THR A 40 3.37 -1.63 13.01
CA THR A 40 2.89 -0.84 14.14
C THR A 40 1.43 -1.20 14.42
N GLY A 41 1.10 -1.38 15.69
CA GLY A 41 -0.27 -1.68 16.12
C GLY A 41 -1.15 -0.42 16.14
N GLY A 42 -2.35 -0.53 15.56
CA GLY A 42 -3.41 0.50 15.67
C GLY A 42 -3.32 1.62 14.62
N PRO A 43 -4.38 2.44 14.51
CA PRO A 43 -4.40 3.62 13.63
C PRO A 43 -3.38 4.66 14.12
N SER A 44 -2.61 5.22 13.19
CA SER A 44 -1.68 6.31 13.48
C SER A 44 -1.59 7.27 12.30
N SER A 45 -1.29 8.55 12.57
CA SER A 45 -0.97 9.54 11.54
C SER A 45 0.39 9.28 10.88
N SER A 46 1.28 8.50 11.51
CA SER A 46 2.60 8.15 11.00
C SER A 46 2.67 6.81 10.27
N THR A 47 1.57 6.04 10.24
CA THR A 47 1.51 4.75 9.57
C THR A 47 0.24 4.57 8.74
N ILE A 48 0.32 3.69 7.74
CA ILE A 48 -0.83 3.20 6.96
C ILE A 48 -0.74 1.68 6.94
N ALA A 49 -1.81 0.98 7.33
CA ALA A 49 -1.81 -0.47 7.55
C ALA A 49 -0.63 -0.98 8.39
N GLY A 50 -0.17 -0.18 9.36
CA GLY A 50 0.98 -0.50 10.22
C GLY A 50 2.36 -0.30 9.57
N TRP A 51 2.43 0.19 8.33
CA TRP A 51 3.69 0.54 7.66
C TRP A 51 4.06 2.00 7.93
N PRO A 52 5.31 2.31 8.28
CA PRO A 52 5.79 3.68 8.41
C PRO A 52 5.63 4.50 7.13
N ILE A 53 5.11 5.72 7.26
CA ILE A 53 5.15 6.74 6.20
C ILE A 53 6.54 7.39 6.24
N VAL A 54 7.33 7.19 5.19
CA VAL A 54 8.72 7.70 5.07
C VAL A 54 8.86 8.85 4.08
N GLY A 55 7.74 9.31 3.50
CA GLY A 55 7.71 10.47 2.63
C GLY A 55 6.28 10.85 2.27
N ARG A 56 6.06 12.15 2.12
CA ARG A 56 4.81 12.75 1.66
C ARG A 56 5.12 13.86 0.66
N GLY A 57 4.32 13.95 -0.37
CA GLY A 57 4.20 15.12 -1.24
C GLY A 57 2.73 15.44 -1.45
N GLU A 58 2.45 16.52 -2.18
CA GLU A 58 1.07 16.95 -2.48
C GLU A 58 0.26 15.84 -3.17
N THR A 59 0.91 15.11 -4.06
CA THR A 59 0.30 14.10 -4.94
C THR A 59 0.79 12.68 -4.67
N TRP A 60 1.58 12.45 -3.62
CA TRP A 60 2.10 11.12 -3.35
C TRP A 60 2.38 10.87 -1.87
N VAL A 61 2.30 9.60 -1.48
CA VAL A 61 2.75 9.13 -0.17
C VAL A 61 3.60 7.88 -0.37
N ARG A 62 4.69 7.78 0.39
CA ARG A 62 5.60 6.63 0.37
C ARG A 62 5.62 5.93 1.72
N LEU A 63 5.24 4.67 1.70
CA LEU A 63 5.39 3.73 2.80
C LEU A 63 6.64 2.90 2.57
N GLU A 64 7.33 2.55 3.65
CA GLU A 64 8.49 1.68 3.57
C GLU A 64 8.51 0.71 4.74
N ASN A 65 8.90 -0.52 4.43
CA ASN A 65 9.15 -1.52 5.46
C ASN A 65 10.28 -2.45 5.05
N GLN A 66 10.94 -3.03 6.05
CA GLN A 66 12.12 -3.85 5.82
C GLN A 66 12.21 -5.02 6.77
N SER A 67 12.81 -6.09 6.28
CA SER A 67 13.19 -7.27 7.05
C SER A 67 14.65 -7.62 6.76
N ALA A 68 15.14 -8.70 7.38
CA ALA A 68 16.51 -9.16 7.15
C ALA A 68 16.78 -9.58 5.68
N SER A 69 15.73 -9.86 4.89
CA SER A 69 15.85 -10.36 3.52
C SER A 69 15.39 -9.37 2.44
N THR A 70 14.55 -8.39 2.78
CA THR A 70 13.92 -7.50 1.79
C THR A 70 13.67 -6.09 2.32
N VAL A 71 13.62 -5.13 1.41
CA VAL A 71 13.07 -3.78 1.64
C VAL A 71 11.95 -3.59 0.63
N CYS A 72 10.80 -3.09 1.08
CA CYS A 72 9.65 -2.82 0.24
C CYS A 72 9.25 -1.36 0.38
N HIS A 73 9.01 -0.70 -0.75
CA HIS A 73 8.34 0.59 -0.80
C HIS A 73 6.98 0.42 -1.48
N LEU A 74 5.95 0.99 -0.86
CA LEU A 74 4.65 1.18 -1.47
C LEU A 74 4.46 2.68 -1.68
N ILE A 75 4.28 3.08 -2.92
CA ILE A 75 4.06 4.47 -3.31
C ILE A 75 2.65 4.54 -3.88
N VAL A 76 1.82 5.36 -3.25
CA VAL A 76 0.53 5.75 -3.83
C VAL A 76 0.70 7.15 -4.35
N ASP A 77 0.44 7.32 -5.64
CA ASP A 77 0.48 8.59 -6.33
C ASP A 77 -0.87 8.88 -6.97
N THR A 78 -1.22 10.16 -6.99
CA THR A 78 -2.43 10.68 -7.61
C THR A 78 -2.02 11.72 -8.65
N ASP A 79 -2.59 11.64 -9.84
CA ASP A 79 -2.51 12.70 -10.83
C ASP A 79 -3.92 13.24 -11.11
N ARG A 80 -4.09 14.17 -12.06
CA ARG A 80 -5.41 14.78 -12.36
C ARG A 80 -6.47 13.81 -12.92
N ALA A 81 -6.08 12.61 -13.33
CA ALA A 81 -6.93 11.64 -14.01
C ALA A 81 -6.83 10.21 -13.42
N SER A 82 -5.84 9.93 -12.59
CA SER A 82 -5.53 8.57 -12.16
C SER A 82 -5.00 8.50 -10.73
N VAL A 83 -5.15 7.30 -10.16
CA VAL A 83 -4.51 6.89 -8.92
C VAL A 83 -3.71 5.65 -9.23
N SER A 84 -2.44 5.66 -8.82
CA SER A 84 -1.49 4.60 -9.09
C SER A 84 -0.94 4.02 -7.80
N LEU A 85 -0.65 2.72 -7.84
CA LEU A 85 0.04 2.00 -6.78
C LEU A 85 1.31 1.38 -7.35
N THR A 86 2.45 1.87 -6.88
CA THR A 86 3.76 1.34 -7.23
C THR A 86 4.33 0.53 -6.06
N THR A 87 4.76 -0.70 -6.35
CA THR A 87 5.42 -1.58 -5.38
C THR A 87 6.86 -1.83 -5.81
N LEU A 88 7.82 -1.31 -5.04
CA LEU A 88 9.24 -1.52 -5.27
C LEU A 88 9.77 -2.52 -4.26
N MET A 89 10.41 -3.59 -4.73
CA MET A 89 10.96 -4.65 -3.89
C MET A 89 12.46 -4.78 -4.11
N TYR A 90 13.23 -4.58 -3.06
CA TYR A 90 14.67 -4.76 -3.03
C TYR A 90 15.04 -6.02 -2.25
N TYR A 91 15.85 -6.91 -2.83
CA TYR A 91 16.29 -8.14 -2.17
C TYR A 91 17.68 -7.97 -1.57
N ARG A 92 17.79 -8.20 -0.26
CA ARG A 92 19.07 -8.24 0.46
C ARG A 92 19.68 -9.65 0.45
N LYS A 93 18.86 -10.68 0.31
CA LYS A 93 19.27 -12.10 0.30
C LYS A 93 18.49 -12.88 -0.77
N SER A 94 19.08 -13.94 -1.28
CA SER A 94 18.48 -14.83 -2.30
C SER A 94 17.13 -15.44 -1.87
N LEU A 95 16.93 -15.66 -0.57
CA LEU A 95 15.66 -16.13 -0.01
C LEU A 95 14.50 -15.15 -0.29
N GLY A 96 14.77 -13.84 -0.30
CA GLY A 96 13.76 -12.82 -0.61
C GLY A 96 13.25 -12.93 -2.04
N ALA A 97 14.14 -13.23 -2.99
CA ALA A 97 13.77 -13.45 -4.39
C ALA A 97 12.90 -14.70 -4.56
N TRP A 98 13.19 -15.77 -3.80
CA TRP A 98 12.41 -17.01 -3.83
C TRP A 98 11.00 -16.84 -3.29
N VAL A 99 10.84 -16.15 -2.16
CA VAL A 99 9.52 -15.84 -1.58
C VAL A 99 8.73 -14.86 -2.45
N TRP A 100 9.41 -13.86 -3.04
CA TRP A 100 8.73 -12.86 -3.84
C TRP A 100 8.22 -13.38 -5.18
N ARG A 101 8.91 -14.33 -5.83
CA ARG A 101 8.46 -14.89 -7.12
C ARG A 101 6.98 -15.33 -7.12
N PRO A 102 6.53 -16.23 -6.23
CA PRO A 102 5.12 -16.61 -6.16
C PRO A 102 4.25 -15.44 -5.67
N LEU A 103 4.70 -14.70 -4.65
CA LEU A 103 3.92 -13.61 -4.07
C LEU A 103 3.65 -12.49 -5.08
N SER A 104 4.58 -12.20 -5.97
CA SER A 104 4.45 -11.18 -7.02
C SER A 104 3.31 -11.49 -7.99
N ARG A 105 3.02 -12.78 -8.24
CA ARG A 105 1.89 -13.20 -9.08
C ARG A 105 0.57 -12.94 -8.37
N VAL A 106 0.49 -13.27 -7.09
CA VAL A 106 -0.68 -13.00 -6.25
C VAL A 106 -0.92 -11.49 -6.15
N HIS A 107 0.15 -10.74 -5.84
CA HIS A 107 0.14 -9.29 -5.77
C HIS A 107 -0.42 -8.65 -7.05
N ARG A 108 0.14 -9.02 -8.22
CA ARG A 108 -0.33 -8.49 -9.52
C ARG A 108 -1.80 -8.81 -9.82
N ARG A 109 -2.32 -9.93 -9.31
CA ARG A 109 -3.74 -10.29 -9.46
C ARG A 109 -4.65 -9.49 -8.55
N LEU A 110 -4.22 -9.19 -7.33
CA LEU A 110 -5.03 -8.50 -6.32
C LEU A 110 -4.97 -6.98 -6.42
N ALA A 111 -3.85 -6.40 -6.84
CA ALA A 111 -3.63 -4.96 -6.86
C ALA A 111 -4.72 -4.16 -7.62
N PRO A 112 -5.21 -4.58 -8.80
CA PRO A 112 -6.31 -3.88 -9.46
C PRO A 112 -7.62 -3.90 -8.66
N GLY A 113 -7.85 -4.93 -7.85
CA GLY A 113 -9.02 -5.02 -6.96
C GLY A 113 -8.96 -3.96 -5.86
N LEU A 114 -7.79 -3.81 -5.21
CA LEU A 114 -7.57 -2.83 -4.16
C LEU A 114 -7.86 -1.39 -4.62
N LEU A 115 -7.42 -1.03 -5.83
CA LEU A 115 -7.70 0.29 -6.40
C LEU A 115 -9.20 0.52 -6.67
N ARG A 116 -9.91 -0.51 -7.18
CA ARG A 116 -11.37 -0.41 -7.40
C ARG A 116 -12.14 -0.30 -6.09
N ASP A 117 -11.72 -1.03 -5.06
CA ASP A 117 -12.36 -0.98 -3.74
C ASP A 117 -12.09 0.36 -3.05
N ALA A 118 -10.90 0.95 -3.21
CA ALA A 118 -10.60 2.29 -2.73
C ALA A 118 -11.51 3.35 -3.39
N VAL A 119 -11.73 3.27 -4.70
CA VAL A 119 -12.67 4.17 -5.41
C VAL A 119 -14.07 4.07 -4.82
N ARG A 120 -14.54 2.86 -4.50
CA ARG A 120 -15.85 2.66 -3.85
C ARG A 120 -15.87 3.25 -2.44
N ALA A 121 -14.82 3.03 -1.64
CA ALA A 121 -14.75 3.53 -0.27
C ALA A 121 -14.78 5.06 -0.20
N ILE A 122 -14.01 5.73 -1.07
CA ILE A 122 -14.01 7.20 -1.13
C ILE A 122 -15.33 7.72 -1.71
N GLY A 123 -15.87 7.05 -2.74
CA GLY A 123 -17.12 7.47 -3.37
C GLY A 123 -18.40 7.26 -2.57
N VAL A 124 -18.35 6.48 -1.49
CA VAL A 124 -19.45 6.34 -0.51
C VAL A 124 -19.38 7.42 0.58
N THR A 125 -18.23 8.09 0.74
CA THR A 125 -18.00 9.10 1.78
C THR A 125 -18.18 10.54 1.27
N GLY A 126 -18.59 10.73 0.01
CA GLY A 126 -18.81 12.03 -0.64
C GLY A 126 -20.24 12.28 -1.06
#